data_AF-A0A936IC44-F1
#
_entry.id   AF-A0A936IC44-F1
#
_cell.length_a   1.000
_cell.length_b   1.000
_cell.length_c   1.000
_cell.angle_alpha   90.00
_cell.angle_beta   90.00
_cell.angle_gamma   90.00
#
_symmetry.space_group_name_H-M   'P 1'
#
loop_
_entity.id
_entity.type
_entity.pdbx_description
1 polymer ?
#
loop_
_entity_poly.entity_id
_entity_poly.type
_entity_poly.pdbx_seq_one_letter_code
_entity_poly.pdbx_strand_id
1 'polypeptide(L)' 'MPNPKWRHSKQRKRKRRTHYKAETPQLATCKTTGVTHIMHHAFWHEGSMYYKGNVVIKGAAAEAPAEQA' A
#
# COMPACT_ATOMS: atom_id res chain seq x y z
N MET A 1 -26.40 5.40 25.31
CA MET A 1 -26.79 4.08 24.78
C MET A 1 -27.60 3.37 25.87
N PRO A 2 -28.74 2.74 25.57
CA PRO A 2 -29.44 1.93 26.56
C PRO A 2 -28.51 0.87 27.16
N ASN A 3 -28.49 0.74 28.49
CA ASN A 3 -27.67 -0.26 29.16
C ASN A 3 -28.15 -1.67 28.76
N PRO A 4 -27.28 -2.58 28.30
CA PRO A 4 -27.69 -3.96 28.05
C PRO A 4 -28.25 -4.60 29.32
N LYS A 5 -29.53 -5.00 29.28
CA LYS A 5 -30.18 -5.71 30.38
C LYS A 5 -29.50 -7.06 30.67
N TRP A 6 -28.87 -7.70 29.67
CA TRP A 6 -28.25 -9.02 29.76
C TRP A 6 -26.88 -9.03 29.06
N ARG A 7 -25.95 -9.83 29.60
CA ARG A 7 -24.65 -10.08 28.96
C ARG A 7 -24.82 -10.89 27.68
N HIS A 8 -24.24 -10.43 26.57
CA HIS A 8 -24.20 -11.22 25.34
C HIS A 8 -23.37 -12.50 25.49
N SER A 9 -23.88 -13.60 24.94
CA SER A 9 -23.16 -14.89 24.93
C SER A 9 -21.86 -14.80 24.12
N LYS A 10 -20.89 -15.66 24.46
CA LYS A 10 -19.63 -15.76 23.71
C LYS A 10 -19.89 -16.11 22.23
N GLN A 11 -20.89 -16.94 21.96
CA GLN A 11 -21.32 -17.32 20.62
C GLN A 11 -21.83 -16.10 19.83
N ARG A 12 -22.71 -15.28 20.40
CA ARG A 12 -23.24 -14.07 19.75
C ARG A 12 -22.12 -13.06 19.45
N LYS A 13 -21.20 -12.84 20.40
CA LYS A 13 -20.03 -11.95 20.21
C LYS A 13 -19.13 -12.43 19.08
N ARG A 14 -18.84 -13.74 19.00
CA ARG A 14 -18.02 -14.34 17.94
C ARG A 14 -18.70 -14.23 16.57
N LYS A 15 -19.99 -14.57 16.48
CA LYS A 15 -20.80 -14.42 15.26
C LYS A 15 -20.85 -12.96 14.77
N ARG A 16 -20.99 -11.99 15.68
CA ARG A 16 -20.94 -10.56 15.30
C ARG A 16 -19.59 -10.13 14.72
N ARG A 17 -18.48 -10.73 15.17
CA ARG A 17 -17.11 -10.38 14.76
C ARG A 17 -16.63 -11.16 13.52
N THR A 18 -17.47 -11.95 12.88
CA THR A 18 -17.09 -12.70 11.66
C THR A 18 -16.73 -11.76 10.52
N HIS A 19 -17.52 -10.69 10.31
CA HIS A 19 -17.34 -9.74 9.21
C HIS A 19 -16.34 -8.62 9.51
N TYR A 20 -15.89 -8.46 10.76
CA TYR A 20 -14.82 -7.51 11.09
C TYR A 20 -13.47 -8.13 10.71
N LYS A 21 -13.06 -7.90 9.46
CA LYS A 21 -11.85 -8.46 8.82
C LYS A 21 -11.10 -7.33 8.13
N ALA A 22 -9.77 -7.46 8.08
CA ALA A 22 -8.94 -6.57 7.26
C ALA A 22 -8.95 -7.10 5.83
N GLU A 23 -9.24 -6.24 4.87
CA GLU A 23 -9.12 -6.56 3.45
C GLU A 23 -7.68 -6.32 2.99
N THR A 24 -7.20 -7.15 2.07
CA THR A 24 -5.87 -6.98 1.48
C THR A 24 -5.93 -5.87 0.42
N PRO A 25 -5.01 -4.90 0.43
CA PRO A 25 -4.95 -3.88 -0.60
C PRO A 25 -4.57 -4.50 -1.96
N GLN A 26 -5.03 -3.89 -3.04
CA GLN A 26 -4.67 -4.30 -4.39
C GLN A 26 -3.24 -3.83 -4.74
N LEU A 27 -2.35 -4.80 -4.95
CA LEU A 27 -0.95 -4.56 -5.29
C LEU A 27 -0.67 -4.93 -6.75
N ALA A 28 0.12 -4.10 -7.43
CA ALA A 28 0.59 -4.31 -8.79
C ALA A 28 2.12 -4.26 -8.83
N THR A 29 2.73 -5.04 -9.72
CA THR A 29 4.17 -4.98 -9.99
C THR A 29 4.45 -3.93 -11.08
N CYS A 30 5.46 -3.09 -10.85
CA CYS A 30 5.92 -2.17 -11.89
C CYS A 30 6.74 -2.95 -12.93
N LYS A 31 6.50 -2.70 -14.22
CA LYS A 31 7.23 -3.38 -15.31
C LYS A 31 8.68 -2.93 -15.44
N THR A 32 8.99 -1.69 -15.09
CA THR A 32 10.32 -1.10 -15.29
C THR A 32 11.27 -1.37 -14.13
N THR A 33 10.77 -1.26 -12.89
CA THR A 33 11.59 -1.40 -11.68
C THR A 33 11.39 -2.73 -10.94
N GLY A 34 10.35 -3.50 -11.30
CA GLY A 34 10.00 -4.75 -10.62
C GLY A 34 9.37 -4.58 -9.22
N VAL A 35 9.30 -3.37 -8.70
CA VAL A 35 8.77 -3.08 -7.35
C VAL A 35 7.25 -3.23 -7.28
N THR A 36 6.75 -3.79 -6.18
CA THR A 36 5.32 -3.85 -5.86
C THR A 36 4.83 -2.51 -5.30
N HIS A 37 3.75 -1.99 -5.88
CA HIS A 37 3.13 -0.74 -5.46
C HIS A 37 1.60 -0.87 -5.43
N ILE A 38 0.93 0.06 -4.76
CA ILE A 38 -0.53 0.10 -4.73
C ILE A 38 -1.02 0.48 -6.13
N MET A 39 -2.01 -0.26 -6.64
CA MET A 39 -2.55 -0.04 -7.98
C MET A 39 -3.09 1.38 -8.13
N HIS A 40 -2.72 2.07 -9.22
CA HIS A 40 -3.04 3.47 -9.50
C HIS A 40 -2.36 4.53 -8.62
N HIS A 41 -1.38 4.17 -7.80
CA HIS A 41 -0.56 5.13 -7.06
C HIS A 41 0.83 5.28 -7.67
N ALA A 42 1.39 6.49 -7.57
CA ALA A 42 2.81 6.71 -7.80
C ALA A 42 3.63 6.19 -6.60
N PHE A 43 4.85 5.73 -6.85
CA PHE A 43 5.73 5.21 -5.82
C PHE A 43 7.14 5.77 -5.96
N TRP A 44 7.85 5.86 -4.85
CA TRP A 44 9.25 6.27 -4.83
C TRP A 44 10.15 5.05 -4.98
N HIS A 45 11.15 5.16 -5.85
CA HIS A 45 12.18 4.15 -6.04
C HIS A 45 13.49 4.86 -6.41
N GLU A 46 14.58 4.53 -5.69
CA GLU A 46 15.92 5.08 -5.95
C GLU A 46 15.94 6.62 -6.06
N GLY A 47 15.18 7.29 -5.18
CA GLY A 47 15.08 8.75 -5.14
C GLY A 47 14.19 9.37 -6.22
N SER A 48 13.75 8.61 -7.22
CA SER A 48 12.83 9.07 -8.28
C SER A 48 11.40 8.58 -8.05
N MET A 49 10.40 9.37 -8.44
CA MET A 49 8.99 8.96 -8.36
C MET A 49 8.55 8.36 -9.69
N TYR A 50 8.04 7.13 -9.64
CA TYR A 50 7.56 6.39 -10.81
C TYR A 50 6.04 6.26 -10.81
N TYR A 51 5.45 6.36 -12.00
CA TYR A 51 4.05 6.06 -12.25
C TYR A 51 3.88 5.48 -13.65
N LYS A 52 3.20 4.34 -13.76
CA LYS A 52 2.97 3.64 -15.05
C LYS A 52 4.26 3.41 -15.87
N GLY A 53 5.39 3.21 -15.19
CA GLY A 53 6.70 2.99 -15.83
C GLY A 53 7.47 4.27 -16.21
N ASN A 54 6.86 5.45 -16.09
CA ASN A 54 7.49 6.72 -16.36
C ASN A 54 8.01 7.37 -15.06
N VAL A 55 9.11 8.11 -15.17
CA VAL A 55 9.59 8.98 -14.09
C VAL A 55 8.75 10.27 -14.11
N VAL A 56 8.01 10.52 -13.03
CA VAL A 56 7.20 11.73 -12.85
C VAL A 56 8.01 12.83 -12.17
N ILE A 57 8.79 12.46 -11.16
CA ILE A 57 9.68 13.38 -10.44
C ILE A 57 11.08 12.78 -10.47
N LYS A 58 12.02 13.53 -11.04
CA LYS A 58 13.44 13.21 -10.91
C LYS A 58 13.89 13.60 -9.51
N GLY A 59 14.42 12.64 -8.76
CA GLY A 59 15.07 12.94 -7.48
C GLY A 59 16.31 13.79 -7.68
N ALA A 60 16.57 14.72 -6.76
CA ALA A 60 17.75 15.57 -6.77
C ALA A 60 19.10 14.80 -6.68
N ALA A 61 19.07 13.47 -6.52
CA ALA A 61 20.26 12.61 -6.50
C ALA A 61 20.71 12.13 -7.90
N ALA A 62 20.04 12.55 -8.98
CA ALA A 62 20.38 12.15 -10.35
C ALA A 62 21.26 13.16 -11.12
N GLU A 63 21.98 14.05 -10.42
CA GLU A 63 23.10 14.80 -11.01
C GLU A 63 24.44 14.13 -10.62
N ALA A 64 24.93 13.28 -11.52
CA ALA A 64 26.34 13.00 -11.86
C ALA A 64 27.25 12.22 -10.86
N PRO A 65 28.30 11.51 -11.35
CA PRO A 65 28.94 11.71 -12.67
C PRO A 65 29.06 10.49 -13.58
N ALA A 66 29.14 10.82 -14.87
CA ALA A 66 29.80 10.02 -15.88
C ALA A 66 31.20 9.61 -15.41
N GLU A 67 31.53 8.33 -15.53
CA GLU A 67 32.92 7.88 -15.47
C GLU A 67 33.27 7.26 -16.83
N GLN A 68 34.16 7.96 -17.52
CA GLN A 68 34.90 7.54 -18.70
C GLN A 68 36.05 6.63 -18.24
N ALA A 69 36.15 5.44 -18.82
CA ALA A 69 37.42 4.78 -19.16
C ALA A 69 37.14 3.60 -20.10
#